data_AF-A0A5C4JBU2-F1
#
_entry.id   AF-A0A5C4JBU2-F1
#
_cell.length_a   1.000
_cell.length_b   1.000
_cell.length_c   1.000
_cell.angle_alpha   90.00
_cell.angle_beta   90.00
_cell.angle_gamma   90.00
#
_symmetry.space_group_name_H-M   'P 1'
#
loop_
_entity.id
_entity.type
_entity.pdbx_description
1 polymer ?
#
loop_
_entity_poly.entity_id
_entity_poly.type
_entity_poly.pdbx_seq_one_letter_code
_entity_poly.pdbx_strand_id
1 'polypeptide(L)'
;MGKDDWKIVFFAVGILLVMAALPAILLLGPLHMGDGEATRLTAVLTLIGILVTASVALIGFVMNRQTEHRLQTEQAEQGRQLRLDSAMRAGQLIAPTDGGSSDPAALASGLLALTKLDNADLAVPLLVDLWCPENPRVSHETAVLVIDAALRSPSSNAQLIAAELLCRHSTRLNPCQSLHWPSAVEGCWVPDLSPRAKLLLVEALVNMTLAGPTHESALRAVAVRLYGIWRDDPDDRVRGCIGKLVESLIGRLNDLGYKDFMQGTQQVMLSELQQAARSRSDNPDGYLDRLSTKFADDLRGWAQRCEGLPTEPGYLATAD
;
A
#
# COMPACT_ATOMS: atom_id res chain seq x y z
N MET A 1 30.87 1.61 19.26
CA MET A 1 31.38 0.40 18.59
C MET A 1 30.52 -0.75 19.01
N GLY A 2 29.79 -1.31 18.04
CA GLY A 2 28.94 -2.47 18.27
C GLY A 2 29.79 -3.71 18.60
N LYS A 3 29.18 -4.71 19.24
CA LYS A 3 29.83 -5.98 19.56
C LYS A 3 30.42 -6.68 18.31
N ASP A 4 29.91 -6.37 17.13
CA ASP A 4 30.38 -6.91 15.86
C ASP A 4 31.60 -6.17 15.28
N ASP A 5 31.79 -4.88 15.60
CA ASP A 5 33.01 -4.14 15.22
C ASP A 5 34.25 -4.78 15.88
N TRP A 6 34.10 -5.24 17.12
CA TRP A 6 35.21 -5.85 17.87
C TRP A 6 35.65 -7.19 17.27
N LYS A 7 34.70 -7.99 16.76
CA LYS A 7 34.99 -9.25 16.06
C LYS A 7 35.77 -9.01 14.78
N ILE A 8 35.41 -7.97 14.01
CA ILE A 8 36.09 -7.62 12.76
C ILE A 8 37.53 -7.20 13.05
N VAL A 9 37.76 -6.40 14.10
CA VAL A 9 39.10 -6.00 14.51
C VAL A 9 39.95 -7.20 14.93
N PHE A 10 39.42 -8.11 15.75
CA PHE A 10 40.16 -9.32 16.12
C PHE A 10 40.46 -10.24 14.94
N PHE A 11 39.53 -10.35 13.99
CA PHE A 11 39.74 -11.15 12.79
C PHE A 11 40.84 -10.55 11.91
N ALA A 12 40.86 -9.23 11.73
CA ALA A 12 41.91 -8.53 11.00
C ALA A 12 43.28 -8.66 11.69
N VAL A 13 43.34 -8.51 13.02
CA VAL A 13 44.57 -8.73 13.82
C VAL A 13 45.05 -10.18 13.72
N GLY A 14 44.13 -11.14 13.75
CA GLY A 14 44.43 -12.56 13.58
C GLY A 14 45.03 -12.87 12.21
N ILE A 15 44.45 -12.34 11.13
CA ILE A 15 45.01 -12.48 9.77
C ILE A 15 46.41 -11.88 9.71
N LEU A 16 46.61 -10.68 10.27
CA LEU A 16 47.90 -10.00 10.22
C LEU A 16 48.99 -10.78 10.99
N LEU A 17 48.64 -11.36 12.14
CA LEU A 17 49.52 -12.25 12.91
C LEU A 17 49.87 -13.53 12.16
N VAL A 18 48.88 -14.21 11.58
CA VAL A 18 49.12 -15.41 10.75
C VAL A 18 50.05 -15.07 9.59
N MET A 19 49.84 -13.91 8.97
CA MET A 19 50.63 -13.51 7.82
C MET A 19 52.04 -13.04 8.12
N ALA A 20 52.31 -12.57 9.34
CA ALA A 20 53.66 -12.31 9.81
C ALA A 20 54.37 -13.60 10.26
N ALA A 21 53.64 -14.53 10.88
CA ALA A 21 54.20 -15.76 11.43
C ALA A 21 54.48 -16.83 10.36
N LEU A 22 53.62 -16.98 9.35
CA LEU A 22 53.75 -18.02 8.32
C LEU A 22 55.08 -17.91 7.51
N PRO A 23 55.50 -16.72 7.04
CA PRO A 23 56.77 -16.55 6.35
C PRO A 23 57.97 -16.79 7.27
N ALA A 24 57.89 -16.35 8.54
CA ALA A 24 58.94 -16.57 9.53
C ALA A 24 59.12 -18.07 9.83
N ILE A 25 58.02 -18.81 9.98
CA ILE A 25 58.04 -20.27 10.18
C ILE A 25 58.52 -21.00 8.92
N LEU A 26 58.16 -20.55 7.72
CA LEU A 26 58.67 -21.11 6.47
C LEU A 26 60.16 -20.85 6.24
N LEU A 27 60.68 -19.71 6.72
CA LEU A 27 62.10 -19.35 6.66
C LEU A 27 62.94 -20.06 7.75
N LEU A 28 62.37 -20.31 8.93
CA LEU A 28 63.07 -20.90 10.09
C LEU A 28 62.76 -22.40 10.31
N GLY A 29 61.83 -22.98 9.56
CA GLY A 29 61.36 -24.37 9.71
C GLY A 29 62.32 -25.42 9.11
N PRO A 30 62.11 -26.72 9.43
CA PRO A 30 63.11 -27.79 9.28
C PRO A 30 63.37 -28.27 7.84
N LEU A 31 62.96 -27.51 6.83
CA LEU A 31 63.15 -27.84 5.41
C LEU A 31 64.60 -27.52 4.99
N HIS A 32 65.48 -28.50 5.26
CA HIS A 32 66.90 -28.54 4.92
C HIS A 32 67.25 -27.99 3.51
N MET A 33 68.38 -27.27 3.47
CA MET A 33 69.00 -26.64 2.30
C MET A 33 69.48 -27.66 1.25
N GLY A 34 69.02 -27.49 0.01
CA GLY A 34 69.53 -28.15 -1.18
C GLY A 34 69.35 -27.23 -2.39
N ASP A 35 70.30 -27.28 -3.34
CA ASP A 35 70.46 -26.40 -4.51
C ASP A 35 69.13 -25.93 -5.14
N GLY A 36 68.74 -24.68 -4.85
CA GLY A 36 67.49 -24.07 -5.33
C GLY A 36 67.07 -22.75 -4.65
N GLU A 37 68.01 -22.02 -4.04
CA GLU A 37 67.73 -20.86 -3.17
C GLU A 37 67.05 -19.70 -3.89
N ALA A 38 67.45 -19.37 -5.12
CA ALA A 38 66.91 -18.22 -5.85
C ALA A 38 65.41 -18.36 -6.13
N THR A 39 64.97 -19.54 -6.56
CA THR A 39 63.56 -19.80 -6.92
C THR A 39 62.65 -19.75 -5.69
N ARG A 40 63.13 -20.22 -4.53
CA ARG A 40 62.38 -20.14 -3.27
C ARG A 40 62.26 -18.69 -2.77
N LEU A 41 63.34 -17.91 -2.85
CA LEU A 41 63.32 -16.51 -2.43
C LEU A 41 62.38 -15.67 -3.31
N THR A 42 62.34 -15.92 -4.63
CA THR A 42 61.35 -15.32 -5.52
C THR A 42 59.92 -15.68 -5.13
N ALA A 43 59.64 -16.96 -4.81
CA ALA A 43 58.30 -17.40 -4.41
C ALA A 43 57.83 -16.79 -3.08
N VAL A 44 58.74 -16.62 -2.11
CA VAL A 44 58.42 -15.95 -0.83
C VAL A 44 58.14 -14.46 -1.05
N LEU A 45 58.95 -13.78 -1.86
CA LEU A 45 58.74 -12.37 -2.17
C LEU A 45 57.43 -12.13 -2.94
N THR A 46 57.06 -13.00 -3.88
CA THR A 46 55.77 -12.88 -4.60
C THR A 46 54.59 -13.13 -3.67
N LEU A 47 54.69 -14.11 -2.76
CA LEU A 47 53.66 -14.35 -1.74
C LEU A 47 53.47 -13.12 -0.83
N ILE A 48 54.57 -12.53 -0.34
CA ILE A 48 54.53 -11.31 0.47
C ILE A 48 53.90 -10.16 -0.33
N GLY A 49 54.28 -9.98 -1.59
CA GLY A 49 53.71 -8.96 -2.47
C GLY A 49 52.19 -9.09 -2.62
N ILE A 50 51.70 -10.30 -2.96
CA ILE A 50 50.27 -10.60 -3.09
C ILE A 50 49.55 -10.28 -1.77
N LEU A 51 50.17 -10.61 -0.65
CA LEU A 51 49.54 -10.45 0.63
C LEU A 51 49.41 -8.99 1.08
N VAL A 52 50.46 -8.19 0.86
CA VAL A 52 50.40 -6.75 1.14
C VAL A 52 49.29 -6.10 0.31
N THR A 53 49.20 -6.45 -0.98
CA THR A 53 48.12 -5.98 -1.86
C THR A 53 46.74 -6.41 -1.35
N ALA A 54 46.56 -7.68 -0.96
CA ALA A 54 45.30 -8.18 -0.42
C ALA A 54 44.91 -7.47 0.88
N SER A 55 45.88 -7.18 1.75
CA SER A 55 45.65 -6.49 3.03
C SER A 55 45.21 -5.04 2.81
N VAL A 56 45.86 -4.31 1.90
CA VAL A 56 45.48 -2.94 1.54
C VAL A 56 44.09 -2.91 0.90
N ALA A 57 43.79 -3.86 0.01
CA ALA A 57 42.46 -3.97 -0.61
C ALA A 57 41.37 -4.26 0.42
N LEU A 58 41.62 -5.14 1.39
CA LEU A 58 40.68 -5.44 2.47
C LEU A 58 40.43 -4.22 3.37
N ILE A 59 41.48 -3.48 3.75
CA ILE A 59 41.34 -2.25 4.54
C ILE A 59 40.53 -1.21 3.76
N GLY A 60 40.84 -1.00 2.48
CA GLY A 60 40.09 -0.10 1.61
C GLY A 60 38.62 -0.48 1.50
N PHE A 61 38.32 -1.78 1.36
CA PHE A 61 36.96 -2.29 1.32
C PHE A 61 36.20 -2.06 2.65
N VAL A 62 36.83 -2.33 3.80
CA VAL A 62 36.21 -2.13 5.11
C VAL A 62 35.96 -0.64 5.38
N MET A 63 36.91 0.22 5.04
CA MET A 63 36.74 1.68 5.16
C MET A 63 35.59 2.16 4.27
N ASN A 64 35.54 1.72 3.01
CA ASN A 64 34.48 2.09 2.08
C ASN A 64 33.09 1.66 2.60
N ARG A 65 33.00 0.44 3.15
CA ARG A 65 31.74 -0.07 3.73
C ARG A 65 31.29 0.71 4.96
N GLN A 66 32.22 1.14 5.81
CA GLN A 66 31.88 1.99 6.97
C GLN A 66 31.45 3.39 6.56
N THR A 67 32.11 4.00 5.57
CA THR A 67 31.71 5.31 5.05
C THR A 67 30.34 5.25 4.40
N GLU A 68 30.06 4.20 3.63
CA GLU A 68 28.76 4.00 2.99
C GLU A 68 27.65 3.80 4.04
N HIS A 69 27.90 3.00 5.07
CA HIS A 69 26.93 2.83 6.16
C HIS A 69 26.66 4.14 6.92
N ARG A 70 27.70 4.94 7.22
CA ARG A 70 27.52 6.25 7.87
C ARG A 70 26.73 7.20 7.00
N LEU A 71 27.05 7.27 5.71
CA LEU A 71 26.35 8.12 4.76
C LEU A 71 24.88 7.70 4.61
N GLN A 72 24.58 6.40 4.60
CA GLN A 72 23.20 5.89 4.63
C GLN A 72 22.46 6.29 5.91
N THR A 73 23.10 6.22 7.09
CA THR A 73 22.48 6.64 8.34
C THR A 73 22.23 8.16 8.39
N GLU A 74 23.18 8.98 7.94
CA GLU A 74 23.03 10.43 7.89
C GLU A 74 21.93 10.84 6.90
N GLN A 75 21.86 10.20 5.73
CA GLN A 75 20.79 10.43 4.77
C GLN A 75 19.42 10.03 5.32
N ALA A 76 19.33 8.92 6.06
CA ALA A 76 18.09 8.51 6.71
C ALA A 76 17.65 9.51 7.79
N GLU A 77 18.58 10.01 8.61
CA GLU A 77 18.30 11.01 9.63
C GLU A 77 17.88 12.36 9.03
N GLN A 78 18.60 12.85 8.02
CA GLN A 78 18.23 14.06 7.28
C GLN A 78 16.86 13.91 6.63
N GLY A 79 16.59 12.76 6.00
CA GLY A 79 15.29 12.43 5.44
C GLY A 79 14.18 12.47 6.48
N ARG A 80 14.42 11.94 7.69
CA ARG A 80 13.46 11.99 8.79
C ARG A 80 13.22 13.42 9.27
N GLN A 81 14.26 14.23 9.41
CA GLN A 81 14.12 15.64 9.81
C GLN A 81 13.32 16.45 8.78
N LEU A 82 13.60 16.27 7.49
CA LEU A 82 12.87 16.93 6.42
C LEU A 82 11.40 16.51 6.39
N ARG A 83 11.09 15.23 6.66
CA ARG A 83 9.70 14.74 6.78
C ARG A 83 8.98 15.38 7.96
N LEU A 84 9.65 15.54 9.10
CA LEU A 84 9.08 16.20 10.28
C LEU A 84 8.85 17.70 10.05
N ASP A 85 9.81 18.42 9.48
CA ASP A 85 9.62 19.84 9.13
C ASP A 85 8.48 20.02 8.11
N SER A 86 8.41 19.15 7.10
CA SER A 86 7.33 19.16 6.11
C SER A 86 5.96 18.85 6.75
N ALA A 87 5.90 17.91 7.70
CA ALA A 87 4.68 17.61 8.43
C ALA A 87 4.26 18.78 9.35
N MET A 88 5.22 19.46 10.00
CA MET A 88 4.95 20.66 10.78
C MET A 88 4.39 21.79 9.92
N ARG A 89 4.98 22.03 8.74
CA ARG A 89 4.46 23.02 7.77
C ARG A 89 3.08 22.64 7.27
N ALA A 90 2.84 21.36 6.97
CA ALA A 90 1.51 20.89 6.60
C ALA A 90 0.48 21.11 7.74
N GLY A 91 0.88 20.92 9.00
CA GLY A 91 0.07 21.25 10.17
C GLY A 91 -0.22 22.75 10.28
N GLN A 92 0.74 23.63 9.99
CA GLN A 92 0.55 25.09 9.97
C GLN A 92 -0.44 25.53 8.90
N LEU A 93 -0.50 24.83 7.75
CA LEU A 93 -1.53 25.08 6.73
C LEU A 93 -2.94 24.73 7.23
N ILE A 94 -3.03 23.72 8.11
CA ILE A 94 -4.31 23.26 8.67
C ILE A 94 -4.80 24.21 9.77
N ALA A 95 -3.90 24.64 10.65
CA ALA A 95 -4.17 25.52 11.78
C ALA A 95 -3.26 26.76 11.73
N PRO A 96 -3.62 27.81 10.97
CA PRO A 96 -2.84 29.03 10.90
C PRO A 96 -2.79 29.74 12.26
N THR A 97 -1.62 30.27 12.62
CA THR A 97 -1.35 30.91 13.93
C THR A 97 -2.18 32.16 14.20
N ASP A 98 -2.67 32.80 13.15
CA ASP A 98 -3.32 34.11 13.23
C ASP A 98 -4.83 34.02 13.53
N GLY A 99 -5.32 32.81 13.84
CA GLY A 99 -6.73 32.57 14.20
C GLY A 99 -7.72 32.72 13.05
N GLY A 100 -7.23 32.97 11.82
CA GLY A 100 -8.06 33.03 10.62
C GLY A 100 -8.59 31.65 10.20
N SER A 101 -9.76 31.61 9.57
CA SER A 101 -10.25 30.38 8.94
C SER A 101 -9.33 29.98 7.79
N SER A 102 -8.72 28.80 7.87
CA SER A 102 -7.85 28.29 6.81
C SER A 102 -8.62 28.13 5.50
N ASP A 103 -8.00 28.58 4.40
CA ASP A 103 -8.50 28.39 3.03
C ASP A 103 -8.67 26.89 2.72
N PRO A 104 -9.81 26.43 2.14
CA PRO A 104 -10.01 25.02 1.81
C PRO A 104 -8.90 24.39 0.96
N ALA A 105 -8.28 25.16 0.05
CA ALA A 105 -7.17 24.65 -0.75
C ALA A 105 -5.91 24.41 0.11
N ALA A 106 -5.65 25.26 1.11
CA ALA A 106 -4.57 25.05 2.08
C ALA A 106 -4.82 23.82 2.96
N LEU A 107 -6.05 23.61 3.41
CA LEU A 107 -6.46 22.40 4.17
C LEU A 107 -6.23 21.13 3.36
N ALA A 108 -6.71 21.10 2.12
CA ALA A 108 -6.55 19.98 1.21
C ALA A 108 -5.06 19.69 0.95
N SER A 109 -4.27 20.73 0.67
CA SER A 109 -2.83 20.61 0.44
C SER A 109 -2.10 20.08 1.69
N GLY A 110 -2.46 20.57 2.88
CA GLY A 110 -1.90 20.09 4.15
C GLY A 110 -2.20 18.61 4.40
N LEU A 111 -3.46 18.19 4.23
CA LEU A 111 -3.85 16.79 4.42
C LEU A 111 -3.16 15.85 3.42
N LEU A 112 -3.11 16.24 2.14
CA LEU A 112 -2.43 15.44 1.11
C LEU A 112 -0.91 15.39 1.34
N ALA A 113 -0.30 16.48 1.82
CA ALA A 113 1.10 16.47 2.20
C ALA A 113 1.37 15.51 3.38
N LEU A 114 0.51 15.51 4.41
CA LEU A 114 0.64 14.59 5.55
C LEU A 114 0.56 13.13 5.11
N THR A 115 -0.37 12.76 4.23
CA THR A 115 -0.46 11.38 3.74
C THR A 115 0.73 10.99 2.87
N LYS A 116 1.25 11.90 2.03
CA LYS A 116 2.46 11.66 1.22
C LYS A 116 3.75 11.55 2.04
N LEU A 117 3.76 12.06 3.27
CA LEU A 117 4.87 11.96 4.21
C LEU A 117 4.77 10.75 5.15
N ASP A 118 3.92 9.76 4.82
CA ASP A 118 3.63 8.57 5.61
C ASP A 118 3.00 8.87 6.99
N ASN A 119 2.38 10.04 7.17
CA ASN A 119 1.71 10.44 8.43
C ASN A 119 0.19 10.24 8.35
N ALA A 120 -0.26 9.10 7.82
CA ALA A 120 -1.68 8.77 7.69
C ALA A 120 -2.41 8.76 9.04
N ASP A 121 -1.73 8.33 10.11
CA ASP A 121 -2.26 8.34 11.49
C ASP A 121 -2.60 9.74 12.02
N LEU A 122 -2.01 10.79 11.46
CA LEU A 122 -2.37 12.17 11.79
C LEU A 122 -3.39 12.74 10.79
N ALA A 123 -3.22 12.44 9.50
CA ALA A 123 -4.08 12.96 8.45
C ALA A 123 -5.54 12.50 8.60
N VAL A 124 -5.77 11.23 8.91
CA VAL A 124 -7.14 10.67 8.98
C VAL A 124 -7.93 11.24 10.17
N PRO A 125 -7.39 11.32 11.41
CA PRO A 125 -8.10 11.99 12.50
C PRO A 125 -8.43 13.45 12.21
N LEU A 126 -7.51 14.21 11.60
CA LEU A 126 -7.80 15.58 11.18
C LEU A 126 -8.93 15.63 10.13
N LEU A 127 -8.99 14.64 9.23
CA LEU A 127 -10.06 14.54 8.26
C LEU A 127 -11.43 14.32 8.92
N VAL A 128 -11.52 13.62 10.05
CA VAL A 128 -12.79 13.42 10.78
C VAL A 128 -13.42 14.75 11.15
N ASP A 129 -12.62 15.70 11.64
CA ASP A 129 -13.11 17.02 12.04
C ASP A 129 -13.42 17.93 10.83
N LEU A 130 -12.61 17.80 9.76
CA LEU A 130 -12.71 18.66 8.59
C LEU A 130 -13.80 18.22 7.59
N TRP A 131 -14.13 16.94 7.55
CA TRP A 131 -15.13 16.38 6.63
C TRP A 131 -16.48 16.13 7.31
N CYS A 132 -16.90 17.08 8.15
CA CYS A 132 -18.15 17.02 8.89
C CYS A 132 -19.37 17.33 8.00
N PRO A 133 -20.53 16.65 8.14
CA PRO A 133 -21.73 16.96 7.36
C PRO A 133 -22.29 18.36 7.56
N GLU A 134 -22.23 18.87 8.78
CA GLU A 134 -22.83 20.15 9.17
C GLU A 134 -22.01 21.35 8.66
N ASN A 135 -20.69 21.19 8.54
CA ASN A 135 -19.79 22.24 8.08
C ASN A 135 -18.56 21.64 7.38
N PRO A 136 -18.70 21.19 6.11
CA PRO A 136 -17.61 20.58 5.39
C PRO A 136 -16.53 21.62 5.07
N ARG A 137 -15.33 21.44 5.62
CA ARG A 137 -14.16 22.29 5.34
C ARG A 137 -13.30 21.75 4.20
N VAL A 138 -13.53 20.50 3.78
CA VAL A 138 -12.86 19.84 2.66
C VAL A 138 -13.89 19.20 1.72
N SER A 139 -13.55 19.13 0.43
CA SER A 139 -14.41 18.49 -0.58
C SER A 139 -14.42 16.97 -0.43
N HIS A 140 -15.44 16.32 -1.00
CA HIS A 140 -15.55 14.86 -1.03
C HIS A 140 -14.36 14.19 -1.73
N GLU A 141 -13.91 14.75 -2.85
CA GLU A 141 -12.78 14.25 -3.63
C GLU A 141 -11.48 14.32 -2.82
N THR A 142 -11.25 15.42 -2.10
CA THR A 142 -10.08 15.56 -1.23
C THR A 142 -10.11 14.53 -0.10
N ALA A 143 -11.28 14.35 0.54
CA ALA A 143 -11.45 13.37 1.60
C ALA A 143 -11.19 11.94 1.10
N VAL A 144 -11.71 11.59 -0.08
CA VAL A 144 -11.50 10.28 -0.71
C VAL A 144 -10.03 10.05 -1.06
N LEU A 145 -9.30 11.06 -1.56
CA LEU A 145 -7.86 10.95 -1.82
C LEU A 145 -7.05 10.71 -0.54
N VAL A 146 -7.41 11.35 0.57
CA VAL A 146 -6.77 11.15 1.87
C VAL A 146 -7.07 9.74 2.41
N ILE A 147 -8.33 9.29 2.29
CA ILE A 147 -8.76 7.93 2.66
C ILE A 147 -8.01 6.88 1.84
N ASP A 148 -7.90 7.06 0.52
CA ASP A 148 -7.18 6.16 -0.37
C ASP A 148 -5.70 6.01 0.03
N ALA A 149 -5.03 7.13 0.31
CA ALA A 149 -3.65 7.12 0.78
C ALA A 149 -3.51 6.42 2.15
N ALA A 150 -4.48 6.61 3.06
CA ALA A 150 -4.48 5.96 4.36
C ALA A 150 -4.73 4.45 4.29
N LEU A 151 -5.63 4.00 3.40
CA LEU A 151 -5.90 2.57 3.15
C LEU A 151 -4.68 1.81 2.62
N ARG A 152 -3.76 2.52 1.95
CA ARG A 152 -2.49 1.96 1.43
C ARG A 152 -1.31 2.15 2.38
N SER A 153 -1.49 2.89 3.46
CA SER A 153 -0.44 3.08 4.46
C SER A 153 -0.16 1.77 5.21
N PRO A 154 1.02 1.58 5.81
CA PRO A 154 1.30 0.42 6.65
C PRO A 154 0.58 0.45 8.01
N SER A 155 -0.09 1.56 8.36
CA SER A 155 -0.78 1.67 9.66
C SER A 155 -2.16 1.02 9.60
N SER A 156 -2.30 -0.10 10.29
CA SER A 156 -3.59 -0.80 10.44
C SER A 156 -4.66 0.06 11.11
N ASN A 157 -4.25 0.98 12.00
CA ASN A 157 -5.15 1.92 12.65
C ASN A 157 -5.66 2.99 11.66
N ALA A 158 -4.76 3.61 10.89
CA ALA A 158 -5.15 4.58 9.87
C ALA A 158 -6.08 3.94 8.81
N GLN A 159 -5.77 2.72 8.38
CA GLN A 159 -6.62 1.95 7.46
C GLN A 159 -8.04 1.75 8.01
N LEU A 160 -8.16 1.34 9.27
CA LEU A 160 -9.46 1.10 9.90
C LEU A 160 -10.29 2.39 10.03
N ILE A 161 -9.68 3.47 10.50
CA ILE A 161 -10.36 4.77 10.64
C ILE A 161 -10.77 5.29 9.26
N ALA A 162 -9.91 5.15 8.24
CA ALA A 162 -10.22 5.55 6.87
C ALA A 162 -11.41 4.77 6.29
N ALA A 163 -11.46 3.45 6.51
CA ALA A 163 -12.59 2.62 6.10
C ALA A 163 -13.89 3.00 6.82
N GLU A 164 -13.82 3.27 8.13
CA GLU A 164 -14.97 3.72 8.92
C GLU A 164 -15.49 5.08 8.43
N LEU A 165 -14.59 6.02 8.18
CA LEU A 165 -14.94 7.36 7.71
C LEU A 165 -15.60 7.29 6.32
N LEU A 166 -15.07 6.47 5.40
CA LEU A 166 -15.71 6.25 4.11
C LEU A 166 -17.12 5.66 4.28
N CYS A 167 -17.28 4.65 5.14
CA CYS A 167 -18.57 4.02 5.40
C CYS A 167 -19.59 5.02 5.96
N ARG A 168 -19.20 5.84 6.94
CA ARG A 168 -20.06 6.85 7.56
C ARG A 168 -20.55 7.92 6.57
N HIS A 169 -19.73 8.26 5.57
CA HIS A 169 -20.05 9.30 4.57
C HIS A 169 -20.54 8.73 3.24
N SER A 170 -20.63 7.41 3.10
CA SER A 170 -20.91 6.71 1.85
C SER A 170 -22.19 7.16 1.15
N THR A 171 -23.27 7.45 1.88
CA THR A 171 -24.56 7.83 1.29
C THR A 171 -24.58 9.22 0.67
N ARG A 172 -23.54 10.04 0.88
CA ARG A 172 -23.40 11.39 0.31
C ARG A 172 -22.52 11.40 -0.93
N LEU A 173 -21.91 10.28 -1.25
CA LEU A 173 -21.01 10.11 -2.37
C LEU A 173 -21.78 9.52 -3.56
N ASN A 174 -21.23 9.71 -4.75
CA ASN A 174 -21.84 9.23 -6.00
C ASN A 174 -21.13 7.94 -6.46
N PRO A 175 -21.83 6.79 -6.53
CA PRO A 175 -21.19 5.53 -6.89
C PRO A 175 -20.67 5.50 -8.34
N CYS A 176 -21.15 6.39 -9.22
CA CYS A 176 -20.72 6.47 -10.62
C CYS A 176 -19.52 7.40 -10.84
N GLN A 177 -19.14 8.21 -9.85
CA GLN A 177 -18.01 9.13 -9.98
C GLN A 177 -16.75 8.45 -9.46
N SER A 178 -15.74 8.25 -10.33
CA SER A 178 -14.47 7.60 -9.95
C SER A 178 -13.76 8.32 -8.80
N LEU A 179 -13.80 9.66 -8.78
CA LEU A 179 -13.21 10.47 -7.70
C LEU A 179 -13.89 10.30 -6.33
N HIS A 180 -15.05 9.63 -6.28
CA HIS A 180 -15.75 9.34 -5.02
C HIS A 180 -15.42 7.95 -4.46
N TRP A 181 -14.58 7.19 -5.16
CA TRP A 181 -14.05 5.92 -4.67
C TRP A 181 -12.55 6.02 -4.42
N PRO A 182 -12.05 5.47 -3.30
CA PRO A 182 -10.64 5.20 -3.21
C PRO A 182 -10.31 4.16 -4.28
N SER A 183 -9.17 4.34 -4.96
CA SER A 183 -8.64 3.34 -5.88
C SER A 183 -8.36 1.98 -5.21
N ALA A 184 -8.28 1.93 -3.87
CA ALA A 184 -8.33 0.70 -3.09
C ALA A 184 -9.62 -0.15 -3.33
N VAL A 185 -10.71 0.44 -3.83
CA VAL A 185 -11.96 -0.26 -4.19
C VAL A 185 -12.18 -0.27 -5.71
N GLU A 186 -11.46 0.58 -6.43
CA GLU A 186 -11.51 0.72 -7.88
C GLU A 186 -10.21 0.22 -8.53
N GLY A 187 -10.16 -1.10 -8.80
CA GLY A 187 -9.11 -1.73 -9.60
C GLY A 187 -7.78 -2.01 -8.88
N CYS A 188 -7.61 -1.57 -7.64
CA CYS A 188 -6.40 -1.83 -6.83
C CYS A 188 -6.76 -2.30 -5.42
N TRP A 189 -7.54 -3.38 -5.31
CA TRP A 189 -7.91 -3.95 -4.01
C TRP A 189 -6.68 -4.24 -3.14
N VAL A 190 -6.78 -3.92 -1.85
CA VAL A 190 -5.70 -4.12 -0.87
C VAL A 190 -6.00 -5.38 -0.04
N PRO A 191 -5.45 -6.55 -0.41
CA PRO A 191 -5.82 -7.83 0.20
C PRO A 191 -5.40 -7.95 1.67
N ASP A 192 -4.39 -7.19 2.08
CA ASP A 192 -3.81 -7.26 3.44
C ASP A 192 -4.60 -6.44 4.47
N LEU A 193 -5.69 -5.78 4.08
CA LEU A 193 -6.56 -5.07 5.01
C LEU A 193 -7.15 -6.02 6.06
N SER A 194 -7.31 -5.50 7.28
CA SER A 194 -7.99 -6.26 8.33
C SER A 194 -9.42 -6.66 7.90
N PRO A 195 -9.95 -7.81 8.35
CA PRO A 195 -11.31 -8.24 8.00
C PRO A 195 -12.37 -7.17 8.30
N ARG A 196 -12.23 -6.43 9.41
CA ARG A 196 -13.13 -5.33 9.77
C ARG A 196 -13.07 -4.16 8.78
N ALA A 197 -11.87 -3.77 8.35
CA ALA A 197 -11.72 -2.70 7.35
C ALA A 197 -12.32 -3.13 6.00
N LYS A 198 -12.10 -4.37 5.56
CA LYS A 198 -12.72 -4.93 4.35
C LYS A 198 -14.25 -4.86 4.40
N LEU A 199 -14.85 -5.28 5.52
CA LEU A 199 -16.29 -5.22 5.73
C LEU A 199 -16.84 -3.79 5.66
N LEU A 200 -16.16 -2.83 6.28
CA LEU A 200 -16.54 -1.42 6.24
C LEU A 200 -16.47 -0.84 4.82
N LEU A 201 -15.46 -1.23 4.03
CA LEU A 201 -15.36 -0.81 2.62
C LEU A 201 -16.48 -1.40 1.77
N VAL A 202 -16.82 -2.67 1.98
CA VAL A 202 -17.95 -3.33 1.29
C VAL A 202 -19.28 -2.70 1.69
N GLU A 203 -19.48 -2.42 2.97
CA GLU A 203 -20.65 -1.71 3.46
C GLU A 203 -20.74 -0.30 2.87
N ALA A 204 -19.63 0.44 2.80
CA ALA A 204 -19.57 1.73 2.12
C ALA A 204 -19.96 1.61 0.65
N LEU A 205 -19.48 0.56 -0.05
CA LEU A 205 -19.83 0.26 -1.44
C LEU A 205 -21.34 0.08 -1.63
N VAL A 206 -21.94 -0.76 -0.78
CA VAL A 206 -23.37 -1.05 -0.82
C VAL A 206 -24.17 0.21 -0.47
N ASN A 207 -23.85 0.91 0.62
CA ASN A 207 -24.59 2.08 1.08
C ASN A 207 -24.56 3.23 0.06
N MET A 208 -23.40 3.49 -0.56
CA MET A 208 -23.29 4.48 -1.63
C MET A 208 -24.10 4.07 -2.86
N THR A 209 -24.11 2.78 -3.20
CA THR A 209 -24.91 2.24 -4.31
C THR A 209 -26.41 2.44 -4.05
N LEU A 210 -26.88 2.03 -2.88
CA LEU A 210 -28.29 2.08 -2.51
C LEU A 210 -28.82 3.52 -2.38
N ALA A 211 -27.97 4.46 -1.97
CA ALA A 211 -28.29 5.89 -1.91
C ALA A 211 -28.15 6.59 -3.28
N GLY A 212 -27.40 5.98 -4.20
CA GLY A 212 -27.09 6.53 -5.51
C GLY A 212 -28.20 6.32 -6.55
N PRO A 213 -27.94 6.76 -7.79
CA PRO A 213 -28.93 6.70 -8.86
C PRO A 213 -29.19 5.27 -9.34
N THR A 214 -30.43 4.99 -9.74
CA THR A 214 -30.88 3.68 -10.25
C THR A 214 -30.88 3.65 -11.78
N HIS A 215 -29.70 3.73 -12.41
CA HIS A 215 -29.57 3.57 -13.86
C HIS A 215 -28.52 2.51 -14.21
N GLU A 216 -28.45 2.16 -15.50
CA GLU A 216 -27.60 1.10 -16.03
C GLU A 216 -26.11 1.30 -15.74
N SER A 217 -25.58 2.52 -15.93
CA SER A 217 -24.16 2.80 -15.64
C SER A 217 -23.78 2.56 -14.17
N ALA A 218 -24.68 2.84 -13.22
CA ALA A 218 -24.46 2.56 -11.80
C ALA A 218 -24.37 1.06 -11.55
N LEU A 219 -25.30 0.29 -12.14
CA LEU A 219 -25.32 -1.16 -12.03
C LEU A 219 -24.02 -1.78 -12.54
N ARG A 220 -23.52 -1.33 -13.70
CA ARG A 220 -22.24 -1.78 -14.26
C ARG A 220 -21.07 -1.47 -13.34
N ALA A 221 -20.96 -0.20 -12.90
CA ALA A 221 -19.85 0.26 -12.10
C ALA A 221 -19.74 -0.51 -10.77
N VAL A 222 -20.88 -0.79 -10.14
CA VAL A 222 -20.94 -1.59 -8.90
C VAL A 222 -20.59 -3.05 -9.15
N ALA A 223 -21.12 -3.66 -10.23
CA ALA A 223 -20.80 -5.05 -10.57
C ALA A 223 -19.29 -5.25 -10.80
N VAL A 224 -18.67 -4.33 -11.53
CA VAL A 224 -17.23 -4.32 -11.82
C VAL A 224 -16.40 -4.15 -10.54
N ARG A 225 -16.76 -3.21 -9.64
CA ARG A 225 -16.03 -3.03 -8.37
C ARG A 225 -16.15 -4.25 -7.46
N LEU A 226 -17.35 -4.83 -7.33
CA LEU A 226 -17.54 -6.08 -6.57
C LEU A 226 -16.70 -7.22 -7.17
N TYR A 227 -16.63 -7.34 -8.49
CA TYR A 227 -15.77 -8.33 -9.14
C TYR A 227 -14.29 -8.12 -8.83
N GLY A 228 -13.80 -6.88 -8.87
CA GLY A 228 -12.43 -6.54 -8.50
C GLY A 228 -12.08 -7.00 -7.08
N ILE A 229 -12.96 -6.73 -6.11
CA ILE A 229 -12.80 -7.22 -4.72
C ILE A 229 -12.76 -8.75 -4.70
N TRP A 230 -13.69 -9.44 -5.36
CA TRP A 230 -13.75 -10.90 -5.38
C TRP A 230 -12.51 -11.55 -6.02
N ARG A 231 -11.99 -10.96 -7.08
CA ARG A 231 -10.85 -11.48 -7.84
C ARG A 231 -9.55 -11.36 -7.05
N ASP A 232 -9.38 -10.23 -6.37
CA ASP A 232 -8.10 -9.85 -5.77
C ASP A 232 -8.01 -10.18 -4.27
N ASP A 233 -9.12 -10.54 -3.61
CA ASP A 233 -9.08 -10.95 -2.19
C ASP A 233 -8.72 -12.45 -2.04
N PRO A 234 -7.68 -12.79 -1.24
CA PRO A 234 -7.29 -14.18 -1.02
C PRO A 234 -8.18 -14.94 -0.02
N ASP A 235 -9.01 -14.26 0.78
CA ASP A 235 -9.86 -14.91 1.78
C ASP A 235 -11.17 -15.40 1.16
N ASP A 236 -11.34 -16.72 1.06
CA ASP A 236 -12.54 -17.35 0.52
C ASP A 236 -13.82 -16.94 1.26
N ARG A 237 -13.74 -16.53 2.53
CA ARG A 237 -14.90 -16.01 3.27
C ARG A 237 -15.34 -14.65 2.74
N VAL A 238 -14.38 -13.77 2.43
CA VAL A 238 -14.68 -12.46 1.81
C VAL A 238 -15.26 -12.70 0.42
N ARG A 239 -14.62 -13.56 -0.38
CA ARG A 239 -15.11 -13.94 -1.72
C ARG A 239 -16.51 -14.55 -1.68
N GLY A 240 -16.83 -15.36 -0.68
CA GLY A 240 -18.17 -15.90 -0.45
C GLY A 240 -19.22 -14.83 -0.21
N CYS A 241 -18.94 -13.86 0.68
CA CYS A 241 -19.82 -12.73 0.92
C CYS A 241 -20.00 -11.86 -0.33
N ILE A 242 -18.91 -11.54 -1.04
CA ILE A 242 -18.98 -10.76 -2.30
C ILE A 242 -19.74 -11.52 -3.37
N GLY A 243 -19.59 -12.86 -3.44
CA GLY A 243 -20.36 -13.71 -4.35
C GLY A 243 -21.87 -13.57 -4.16
N LYS A 244 -22.36 -13.46 -2.92
CA LYS A 244 -23.78 -13.16 -2.62
C LYS A 244 -24.20 -11.80 -3.22
N LEU A 245 -23.35 -10.78 -3.08
CA LEU A 245 -23.63 -9.45 -3.63
C LEU A 245 -23.62 -9.47 -5.17
N VAL A 246 -22.64 -10.11 -5.80
CA VAL A 246 -22.57 -10.23 -7.27
C VAL A 246 -23.78 -10.99 -7.81
N GLU A 247 -24.19 -12.09 -7.16
CA GLU A 247 -25.39 -12.86 -7.55
C GLU A 247 -26.64 -11.98 -7.63
N SER A 248 -26.79 -11.02 -6.71
CA SER A 248 -27.93 -10.11 -6.67
C SER A 248 -28.07 -9.23 -7.92
N LEU A 249 -26.97 -8.99 -8.65
CA LEU A 249 -26.92 -8.10 -9.82
C LEU A 249 -27.09 -8.87 -11.15
N ILE A 250 -26.73 -10.16 -11.18
CA ILE A 250 -26.66 -10.96 -12.43
C ILE A 250 -27.98 -11.00 -13.19
N GLY A 251 -29.10 -11.15 -12.49
CA GLY A 251 -30.42 -11.20 -13.14
C GLY A 251 -30.66 -9.95 -13.99
N ARG A 252 -30.48 -8.77 -13.39
CA ARG A 252 -30.67 -7.50 -14.10
C ARG A 252 -29.66 -7.28 -15.21
N LEU A 253 -28.40 -7.66 -15.01
CA LEU A 253 -27.36 -7.54 -16.04
C LEU A 253 -27.71 -8.37 -17.29
N ASN A 254 -28.25 -9.58 -17.12
CA ASN A 254 -28.74 -10.40 -18.22
C ASN A 254 -29.95 -9.76 -18.92
N ASP A 255 -30.91 -9.24 -18.16
CA ASP A 255 -32.12 -8.60 -18.71
C ASP A 255 -31.79 -7.39 -19.59
N LEU A 256 -30.76 -6.63 -19.20
CA LEU A 256 -30.23 -5.50 -19.96
C LEU A 256 -29.31 -5.93 -21.13
N GLY A 257 -29.06 -7.22 -21.31
CA GLY A 257 -28.32 -7.77 -22.45
C GLY A 257 -26.80 -7.65 -22.36
N TYR A 258 -26.24 -7.42 -21.16
CA TYR A 258 -24.79 -7.33 -20.98
C TYR A 258 -24.08 -8.64 -21.27
N LYS A 259 -22.88 -8.55 -21.84
CA LYS A 259 -21.96 -9.69 -22.04
C LYS A 259 -20.58 -9.42 -21.46
N ASP A 260 -20.18 -8.16 -21.46
CA ASP A 260 -18.90 -7.67 -21.00
C ASP A 260 -19.02 -6.26 -20.43
N PHE A 261 -17.99 -5.87 -19.69
CA PHE A 261 -17.85 -4.61 -18.99
C PHE A 261 -16.41 -4.12 -19.21
N MET A 262 -16.24 -2.80 -19.29
CA MET A 262 -14.91 -2.19 -19.26
C MET A 262 -14.68 -1.62 -17.86
N GLN A 263 -13.45 -1.79 -17.37
CA GLN A 263 -12.94 -1.16 -16.16
C GLN A 263 -11.58 -0.55 -16.50
N GLY A 264 -11.58 0.70 -16.96
CA GLY A 264 -10.38 1.29 -17.54
C GLY A 264 -9.88 0.45 -18.72
N THR A 265 -8.68 -0.13 -18.62
CA THR A 265 -8.09 -0.96 -19.69
C THR A 265 -8.49 -2.44 -19.63
N GLN A 266 -9.20 -2.87 -18.58
CA GLN A 266 -9.54 -4.27 -18.38
C GLN A 266 -10.96 -4.57 -18.85
N GLN A 267 -11.12 -5.66 -19.61
CA GLN A 267 -12.41 -6.23 -19.93
C GLN A 267 -12.81 -7.27 -18.86
N VAL A 268 -14.03 -7.17 -18.35
CA VAL A 268 -14.64 -8.14 -17.42
C VAL A 268 -15.82 -8.77 -18.14
N MET A 269 -15.88 -10.10 -18.20
CA MET A 269 -16.96 -10.83 -18.86
C MET A 269 -18.09 -11.12 -17.87
N LEU A 270 -19.34 -11.14 -18.34
CA LEU A 270 -20.48 -11.56 -17.52
C LEU A 270 -20.32 -13.00 -17.00
N SER A 271 -19.63 -13.87 -17.75
CA SER A 271 -19.30 -15.23 -17.31
C SER A 271 -18.37 -15.25 -16.09
N GLU A 272 -17.48 -14.27 -15.95
CA GLU A 272 -16.61 -14.14 -14.78
C GLU A 272 -17.38 -13.66 -13.56
N LEU A 273 -18.32 -12.71 -13.73
CA LEU A 273 -19.27 -12.34 -12.68
C LEU A 273 -20.12 -13.55 -12.24
N GLN A 274 -20.57 -14.38 -13.18
CA GLN A 274 -21.28 -15.63 -12.87
C GLN A 274 -20.39 -16.61 -12.10
N GLN A 275 -19.09 -16.69 -12.42
CA GLN A 275 -18.15 -17.48 -11.64
C GLN A 275 -18.00 -16.94 -10.21
N ALA A 276 -17.92 -15.61 -10.04
CA ALA A 276 -17.89 -14.97 -8.73
C ALA A 276 -19.17 -15.25 -7.92
N ALA A 277 -20.35 -15.15 -8.55
CA ALA A 277 -21.60 -15.49 -7.88
C ALA A 277 -21.68 -16.96 -7.44
N ARG A 278 -21.09 -17.89 -8.20
CA ARG A 278 -21.03 -19.31 -7.83
C ARG A 278 -20.16 -19.58 -6.61
N SER A 279 -19.24 -18.67 -6.25
CA SER A 279 -18.46 -18.81 -5.02
C SER A 279 -19.21 -18.38 -3.76
N ARG A 280 -20.47 -17.93 -3.89
CA ARG A 280 -21.29 -17.60 -2.72
C ARG A 280 -21.29 -18.76 -1.73
N SER A 281 -21.08 -18.44 -0.46
CA SER A 281 -21.02 -19.41 0.61
C SER A 281 -21.47 -18.75 1.90
N ASP A 282 -21.98 -19.55 2.83
CA ASP A 282 -22.36 -19.04 4.14
C ASP A 282 -21.11 -18.72 4.95
N ASN A 283 -21.12 -17.55 5.60
CA ASN A 283 -20.01 -17.16 6.45
C ASN A 283 -20.13 -17.92 7.79
N PRO A 284 -19.05 -18.54 8.30
CA PRO A 284 -19.10 -19.20 9.61
C PRO A 284 -19.43 -18.23 10.75
N ASP A 285 -19.17 -16.93 10.57
CA ASP A 285 -19.69 -15.89 11.44
C ASP A 285 -21.13 -15.55 11.06
N GLY A 286 -22.08 -16.02 11.86
CA GLY A 286 -23.51 -15.82 11.61
C GLY A 286 -23.96 -14.36 11.62
N TYR A 287 -23.22 -13.41 12.23
CA TYR A 287 -23.54 -11.99 12.10
C TYR A 287 -23.16 -11.49 10.69
N LEU A 288 -21.94 -11.80 10.23
CA LEU A 288 -21.48 -11.42 8.89
C LEU A 288 -22.31 -12.08 7.79
N ASP A 289 -22.74 -13.32 8.01
CA ASP A 289 -23.61 -14.03 7.08
C ASP A 289 -24.95 -13.34 6.90
N ARG A 290 -25.61 -12.97 8.01
CA ARG A 290 -26.87 -12.22 7.98
C ARG A 290 -26.69 -10.84 7.34
N LEU A 291 -25.60 -10.15 7.65
CA LEU A 291 -25.31 -8.83 7.10
C LEU A 291 -25.11 -8.88 5.59
N SER A 292 -24.28 -9.80 5.10
CA SER A 292 -24.03 -9.98 3.66
C SER A 292 -25.29 -10.41 2.91
N THR A 293 -26.13 -11.26 3.51
CA THR A 293 -27.42 -11.69 2.95
C THR A 293 -28.38 -10.51 2.82
N LYS A 294 -28.50 -9.69 3.88
CA LYS A 294 -29.31 -8.47 3.85
C LYS A 294 -28.85 -7.52 2.74
N PHE A 295 -27.54 -7.26 2.65
CA PHE A 295 -27.00 -6.41 1.58
C PHE A 295 -27.27 -6.98 0.19
N ALA A 296 -27.19 -8.29 0.01
CA ALA A 296 -27.53 -8.93 -1.27
C ALA A 296 -29.02 -8.75 -1.62
N ASP A 297 -29.92 -8.84 -0.64
CA ASP A 297 -31.35 -8.63 -0.85
C ASP A 297 -31.67 -7.17 -1.17
N ASP A 298 -31.07 -6.22 -0.44
CA ASP A 298 -31.21 -4.79 -0.68
C ASP A 298 -30.67 -4.40 -2.08
N LEU A 299 -29.49 -4.92 -2.46
CA LEU A 299 -28.91 -4.73 -3.79
C LEU A 299 -29.77 -5.35 -4.89
N ARG A 300 -30.38 -6.52 -4.66
CA ARG A 300 -31.31 -7.13 -5.63
C ARG A 300 -32.49 -6.22 -5.91
N GLY A 301 -33.12 -5.68 -4.86
CA GLY A 301 -34.23 -4.74 -4.99
C GLY A 301 -33.82 -3.42 -5.66
N TRP A 302 -32.61 -2.93 -5.37
CA TRP A 302 -32.05 -1.77 -6.07
C TRP A 302 -31.79 -2.05 -7.55
N ALA A 303 -31.14 -3.18 -7.89
CA ALA A 303 -30.80 -3.55 -9.26
C ALA A 303 -32.05 -3.70 -10.13
N GLN A 304 -33.14 -4.26 -9.61
CA GLN A 304 -34.41 -4.37 -10.33
C GLN A 304 -34.99 -3.02 -10.76
N ARG A 305 -34.66 -1.93 -10.05
CA ARG A 305 -35.08 -0.56 -10.38
C ARG A 305 -34.12 0.14 -11.35
N CYS A 306 -32.96 -0.44 -11.66
CA CYS A 306 -32.01 0.16 -12.59
C CYS A 306 -32.57 0.12 -14.01
N GLU A 307 -32.84 1.28 -14.61
CA GLU A 307 -33.37 1.42 -15.97
C GLU A 307 -32.36 2.10 -16.88
N GLY A 308 -32.19 1.56 -18.10
CA GLY A 308 -31.62 2.18 -19.29
C GLY A 308 -30.33 3.04 -19.17
N LEU A 309 -29.87 3.53 -20.32
CA LEU A 309 -28.78 4.49 -20.35
C LEU A 309 -29.28 5.87 -19.88
N PRO A 310 -28.60 6.52 -18.92
CA PRO A 310 -28.92 7.89 -18.55
C PRO A 310 -28.66 8.82 -19.75
N THR A 311 -29.63 9.68 -20.06
CA THR A 311 -29.57 10.59 -21.23
C THR A 311 -29.10 12.01 -20.87
N GLU A 312 -28.75 12.25 -19.61
CA GLU A 312 -28.35 13.58 -19.13
C GLU A 312 -26.90 13.93 -19.54
N PRO A 313 -26.57 15.23 -19.69
CA PRO A 313 -25.21 15.66 -19.97
C PRO A 313 -24.21 15.22 -18.89
N GLY A 314 -23.02 14.77 -19.29
CA GLY A 314 -21.92 14.42 -18.37
C GLY A 314 -21.77 12.92 -18.05
N TYR A 315 -22.76 12.08 -18.38
CA TYR A 315 -22.70 10.64 -18.08
C TYR A 315 -21.69 9.86 -18.92
N LEU A 316 -21.26 10.38 -20.07
CA LEU A 316 -20.15 9.80 -20.84
C LEU A 316 -18.82 9.81 -20.09
N ALA A 317 -18.59 10.80 -19.21
CA ALA A 317 -17.39 10.83 -18.37
C ALA A 317 -17.38 9.74 -17.28
N THR A 318 -18.52 9.07 -17.06
CA THR A 318 -18.68 7.96 -16.10
C THR A 318 -18.79 6.60 -16.78
N ALA A 319 -18.62 6.54 -18.10
CA ALA A 319 -18.82 5.33 -18.91
C ALA A 319 -17.53 4.52 -19.14
N ASP A 320 -16.39 4.99 -18.64
CA ASP A 320 -15.05 4.36 -18.72
C ASP A 320 -14.74 3.43 -17.53
#